data_AF-A0A402A9H9-F1
#
_entry.id   AF-A0A402A9H9-F1
#
_cell.length_a   1.000
_cell.length_b   1.000
_cell.length_c   1.000
_cell.angle_alpha   90.00
_cell.angle_beta   90.00
_cell.angle_gamma   90.00
#
_symmetry.space_group_name_H-M   'P 1'
#
loop_
_entity.id
_entity.type
_entity.pdbx_description
1 polymer ?
#
loop_
_entity_poly.entity_id
_entity_poly.type
_entity_poly.pdbx_seq_one_letter_code
_entity_poly.pdbx_strand_id
1 'polypeptide(L)' 'MLGLLEKVTLGPDHVTSADVQPVLATGVSRQAIEEALFICTCFNIIARLADAFDVAIPSAAEFTQTGIRLIEHGYV' A
#
# COMPACT_ATOMS: atom_id res chain seq x y z
N MET A 1 3.19 -10.57 -8.67
CA MET A 1 3.03 -9.17 -8.22
C MET A 1 3.38 -9.00 -6.74
N LEU A 2 2.66 -9.63 -5.80
CA LEU A 2 2.89 -9.40 -4.35
C LEU A 2 4.35 -9.63 -3.90
N GLY A 3 5.03 -10.66 -4.41
CA GLY A 3 6.46 -10.88 -4.08
C GLY A 3 7.39 -9.75 -4.56
N LEU A 4 7.09 -9.07 -5.67
CA LEU A 4 7.83 -7.88 -6.10
C LEU A 4 7.62 -6.73 -5.10
N LEU A 5 6.38 -6.49 -4.68
CA LEU A 5 6.04 -5.42 -3.75
C LEU A 5 6.58 -5.66 -2.33
N GLU A 6 6.64 -6.93 -1.91
CA GLU A 6 7.29 -7.32 -0.66
C GLU A 6 8.78 -6.95 -0.68
N LYS A 7 9.50 -7.30 -1.77
CA LYS A 7 10.90 -6.94 -1.93
C LYS A 7 11.11 -5.42 -1.97
N VAL A 8 10.25 -4.68 -2.67
CA VAL A 8 10.26 -3.20 -2.69
C VAL A 8 10.07 -2.62 -1.29
N THR A 9 9.23 -3.23 -0.46
CA THR A 9 8.93 -2.77 0.90
C THR A 9 10.07 -3.07 1.88
N LEU A 10 10.65 -4.27 1.81
CA LEU A 10 11.64 -4.76 2.78
C LEU A 10 13.11 -4.47 2.38
N GLY A 11 13.40 -4.35 1.09
CA GLY A 11 14.75 -4.20 0.56
C GLY A 11 14.77 -3.46 -0.78
N PRO A 12 14.31 -2.20 -0.84
CA PRO A 12 14.18 -1.45 -2.09
C PRO A 12 15.49 -1.34 -2.87
N ASP A 13 16.64 -1.23 -2.19
CA ASP A 13 17.96 -1.12 -2.81
C ASP A 13 18.43 -2.40 -3.53
N HIS A 14 17.73 -3.51 -3.30
CA HIS A 14 18.05 -4.83 -3.87
C HIS A 14 17.11 -5.19 -5.03
N VAL A 15 16.17 -4.30 -5.39
CA VAL A 15 15.23 -4.52 -6.49
C VAL A 15 15.95 -4.34 -7.82
N THR A 16 15.80 -5.31 -8.71
CA THR A 16 16.43 -5.33 -10.03
C THR A 16 15.41 -5.67 -11.11
N SER A 17 15.80 -5.54 -12.38
CA SER A 17 14.97 -5.97 -13.50
C SER A 17 14.59 -7.46 -13.43
N ALA A 18 15.41 -8.31 -12.80
CA ALA A 18 15.13 -9.73 -12.63
C ALA A 18 13.91 -10.00 -11.72
N ASP A 19 13.54 -9.06 -10.86
CA ASP A 19 12.35 -9.16 -10.01
C ASP A 19 11.07 -8.76 -10.77
N VAL A 20 11.20 -7.95 -11.83
CA VAL A 20 10.09 -7.43 -12.63
C VAL A 20 9.71 -8.38 -13.77
N GLN A 21 10.69 -9.04 -14.39
CA GLN A 21 10.45 -9.93 -15.54
C GLN A 21 9.45 -11.06 -15.26
N PRO A 22 9.48 -11.75 -14.09
CA PRO A 22 8.50 -12.78 -13.78
C PRO A 22 7.07 -12.24 -13.71
N VAL A 23 6.90 -10.98 -13.28
CA VAL A 23 5.58 -10.32 -13.21
C VAL A 23 5.08 -9.97 -14.61
N LEU A 24 5.95 -9.47 -15.49
CA LEU A 24 5.61 -9.24 -16.89
C LEU A 24 5.22 -10.54 -17.61
N ALA A 25 5.91 -11.64 -17.31
CA ALA A 25 5.64 -12.95 -17.90
C ALA A 25 4.26 -13.51 -17.54
N THR A 26 3.60 -13.03 -16.47
CA THR A 26 2.21 -13.40 -16.15
C THR A 26 1.18 -12.59 -16.95
N GLY A 27 1.60 -11.75 -17.89
CA GLY A 27 0.73 -10.90 -18.70
C GLY A 27 0.34 -9.57 -18.06
N VAL A 28 0.92 -9.21 -16.92
CA VAL A 28 0.71 -7.89 -16.30
C VAL A 28 1.40 -6.84 -17.16
N SER A 29 0.71 -5.74 -17.46
CA SER A 29 1.27 -4.64 -18.24
C SER A 29 2.32 -3.87 -17.44
N ARG A 30 3.27 -3.23 -18.15
CA ARG A 30 4.23 -2.32 -17.52
C ARG A 30 3.53 -1.20 -16.74
N GLN A 31 2.47 -0.63 -17.30
CA GLN A 31 1.67 0.40 -16.64
C GLN A 31 1.09 -0.11 -15.31
N ALA A 32 0.53 -1.32 -15.27
CA ALA A 32 -0.01 -1.89 -14.04
C ALA A 32 1.07 -2.13 -12.97
N ILE A 33 2.31 -2.44 -13.39
CA ILE A 33 3.46 -2.54 -12.47
C ILE A 33 3.82 -1.16 -11.91
N GLU A 34 3.87 -0.12 -12.75
CA GLU A 34 4.15 1.25 -12.32
C GLU A 34 3.08 1.78 -11.35
N GLU A 35 1.80 1.54 -11.64
CA GLU A 35 0.68 1.87 -10.76
C GLU A 35 0.77 1.12 -9.42
N ALA A 36 1.12 -0.17 -9.44
CA ALA A 36 1.32 -0.96 -8.23
C ALA A 36 2.49 -0.43 -7.38
N LEU A 37 3.60 -0.04 -8.02
CA LEU A 37 4.74 0.57 -7.33
C LEU A 37 4.39 1.94 -6.72
N PHE A 38 3.57 2.73 -7.41
CA PHE A 38 3.06 3.99 -6.89
C PHE A 38 2.24 3.78 -5.62
N ILE A 39 1.26 2.87 -5.65
CA ILE A 39 0.45 2.53 -4.47
C ILE A 39 1.30 1.94 -3.34
N CYS A 40 2.25 1.05 -3.67
CA CYS A 40 3.20 0.51 -2.69
C CYS A 40 4.01 1.61 -1.99
N THR A 41 4.40 2.64 -2.74
CA THR A 41 5.09 3.82 -2.17
C THR A 41 4.18 4.59 -1.23
N CYS A 42 2.92 4.85 -1.61
CA CYS A 42 1.94 5.50 -0.74
C CYS A 42 1.77 4.76 0.60
N PHE A 43 1.61 3.44 0.56
CA PHE A 43 1.48 2.64 1.79
C PHE A 43 2.77 2.63 2.63
N ASN A 44 3.95 2.58 2.00
CA ASN A 44 5.22 2.69 2.71
C ASN A 44 5.35 4.01 3.48
N ILE A 45 4.85 5.11 2.92
CA ILE A 45 4.83 6.42 3.58
C ILE A 45 3.77 6.44 4.69
N ILE A 46 2.54 6.05 4.39
CA ILE A 46 1.42 6.06 5.34
C ILE A 46 1.74 5.21 6.57
N ALA A 47 2.26 3.99 6.38
CA ALA A 47 2.61 3.10 7.48
C ALA A 47 3.68 3.71 8.39
N ARG A 48 4.75 4.29 7.83
CA ARG A 48 5.81 4.94 8.60
C ARG A 48 5.31 6.17 9.37
N LEU A 49 4.41 6.95 8.78
CA LEU A 49 3.80 8.09 9.46
C LEU A 49 2.85 7.62 10.56
N ALA A 50 2.08 6.57 10.32
CA ALA A 50 1.20 5.99 11.33
C ALA A 50 2.00 5.47 12.53
N ASP A 51 3.10 4.76 12.28
CA ASP A 51 4.02 4.28 13.32
C ASP A 51 4.69 5.44 14.06
N ALA A 52 5.15 6.47 13.34
CA ALA A 52 5.84 7.62 13.94
C ALA A 52 4.92 8.51 14.78
N PHE A 53 3.62 8.57 14.45
CA PHE A 53 2.63 9.36 15.18
C PHE A 53 1.78 8.54 16.15
N ASP A 54 2.10 7.25 16.33
CA ASP A 54 1.34 6.32 17.17
C ASP A 54 -0.17 6.36 16.87
N VAL A 55 -0.50 6.31 15.58
CA VAL A 55 -1.90 6.38 15.12
C VAL A 55 -2.68 5.20 15.68
N ALA A 56 -3.65 5.49 16.53
CA ALA A 56 -4.49 4.47 17.15
C ALA A 56 -5.29 3.69 16.10
N ILE A 57 -5.17 2.36 16.13
CA ILE A 57 -6.02 1.47 15.34
C ILE A 57 -7.36 1.33 16.05
N PRO A 58 -8.48 1.77 15.45
CA PRO A 58 -9.79 1.68 16.08
C PRO A 58 -10.23 0.22 16.22
N SER A 59 -10.96 -0.07 17.28
CA SER A 59 -11.71 -1.32 17.40
C SER A 59 -12.76 -1.43 16.28
N ALA A 60 -13.27 -2.65 16.05
CA ALA A 60 -14.32 -2.88 15.05
C ALA A 60 -15.57 -1.99 15.27
N ALA A 61 -15.93 -1.75 16.53
CA ALA A 61 -17.06 -0.89 16.90
C ALA A 61 -16.77 0.58 16.55
N GLU A 62 -15.58 1.08 16.88
CA GLU A 62 -15.16 2.46 16.57
C GLU A 62 -15.02 2.69 15.06
N PHE A 63 -14.52 1.69 14.33
CA PHE A 63 -14.43 1.74 12.87
C PHE A 63 -15.83 1.84 12.25
N THR A 64 -16.79 1.04 12.73
CA THR A 64 -18.19 1.10 12.29
C THR A 64 -18.80 2.47 12.55
N GLN A 65 -18.63 3.00 13.76
CA GLN A 65 -19.15 4.32 14.13
C GLN A 65 -18.54 5.45 13.28
N THR A 66 -17.25 5.32 12.96
CA THR A 66 -16.56 6.29 12.10
C THR A 66 -17.07 6.23 10.67
N GLY A 67 -17.34 5.03 10.13
CA GLY A 67 -17.97 4.85 8.83
C GLY A 67 -19.36 5.51 8.73
N ILE A 68 -20.19 5.38 9.77
CA ILE A 68 -21.50 6.06 9.83
C ILE A 68 -21.31 7.59 9.78
N ARG A 69 -20.37 8.12 10.58
CA ARG A 69 -20.10 9.56 10.58
C ARG A 69 -19.61 10.09 9.23
N LEU A 70 -18.77 9.32 8.53
CA LEU A 70 -18.29 9.63 7.18
C LEU A 70 -19.43 9.68 6.15
N ILE A 71 -20.45 8.82 6.28
CA ILE A 71 -21.63 8.86 5.41
C ILE A 71 -22.45 10.14 5.66
N GLU A 72 -22.63 10.51 6.93
CA GLU A 72 -23.45 11.66 7.32
C GLU A 72 -22.78 13.01 7.04
N HIS A 73 -21.46 13.10 7.22
CA HIS A 73 -20.73 14.38 7.23
C HIS A 73 -19.60 14.48 6.19
N GLY A 74 -19.30 13.39 5.47
CA GLY A 74 -18.16 13.32 4.55
C GLY A 74 -16.81 13.22 5.29
N TYR A 75 -15.72 13.44 4.54
CA TYR A 75 -14.39 13.62 5.11
C TYR A 75 -14.28 15.06 5.63
N VAL A 76 -14.42 15.24 6.94
CA VAL A 76 -14.28 16.52 7.65
C VAL A 76 -13.03 16.55 8.51
#